data_AF-A0A1F8H4Q0-F1
#
_entry.id   AF-A0A1F8H4Q0-F1
#
_cell.length_a   1.000
_cell.length_b   1.000
_cell.length_c   1.000
_cell.angle_alpha   90.00
_cell.angle_beta   90.00
_cell.angle_gamma   90.00
#
_symmetry.space_group_name_H-M   'P 1'
#
loop_
_entity.id
_entity.type
_entity.pdbx_description
1 polymer ?
#
loop_
_entity_poly.entity_id
_entity_poly.type
_entity_poly.pdbx_seq_one_letter_code
_entity_poly.pdbx_strand_id
1 'polypeptide(L)'
;MNQRHTIESLLTNWGQAQRQLPSNHETIKSQTISHLPTSTLGTITKPLGQRRVPWATIAFASLAIITLLINPQQFSPVILTKSGSIPLSGTSDSPGVARESSQFAPITDNREFIKTSYSATLRTRQIEKLTQNIQIIVHGVGGQVDSSTSSPHWGYVSFAIPANQLATFRDQIKDLTSARMYVETTSAQNLLPQKQLIEDQRQQIEVKLQQLRDEQTRVKTDYTHAIALINSQVESDNNQLANIRARLEVTSDYNLRMELIRQQNILLVDKQTLEASLVNKKTIYTNQINTLNAQIRNNEAMLNSNLNEDQQLIDNVATVQGTISLSWISVWEILEIYSPINLIALIFIVVALITYWWHRRRNNQYIDLAF
;
A
#
# COMPACT_ATOMS: atom_id res chain seq x y z
N MET A 1 -98.63 22.56 45.56
CA MET A 1 -97.93 23.13 46.72
C MET A 1 -96.75 22.22 47.06
N ASN A 2 -95.52 22.64 46.76
CA ASN A 2 -94.28 21.97 47.17
C ASN A 2 -93.34 23.06 47.64
N GLN A 3 -93.26 23.27 48.95
CA GLN A 3 -92.39 24.25 49.56
C GLN A 3 -90.95 23.72 49.52
N ARG A 4 -90.10 24.32 48.68
CA ARG A 4 -88.65 24.10 48.74
C ARG A 4 -88.14 24.87 49.96
N HIS A 5 -87.82 24.16 51.04
CA HIS A 5 -87.08 24.73 52.15
C HIS A 5 -85.64 25.00 51.68
N THR A 6 -85.31 26.26 51.45
CA THR A 6 -83.93 26.71 51.17
C THR A 6 -83.11 26.67 52.46
N ILE A 7 -81.80 26.44 52.33
CA ILE A 7 -80.84 26.36 53.45
C ILE A 7 -80.92 27.61 54.36
N GLU A 8 -81.23 28.77 53.79
CA GLU A 8 -81.46 30.02 54.51
C GLU A 8 -82.63 29.93 55.51
N SER A 9 -83.72 29.23 55.17
CA SER A 9 -84.90 29.08 56.04
C SER A 9 -84.62 28.18 57.26
N LEU A 10 -83.71 27.22 57.12
CA LEU A 10 -83.28 26.35 58.22
C LEU A 10 -82.33 27.08 59.17
N LEU A 11 -81.39 27.86 58.63
CA LEU A 11 -80.45 28.67 59.42
C LEU A 11 -81.15 29.81 60.18
N THR A 12 -82.17 30.44 59.58
CA THR A 12 -82.96 31.48 60.24
C THR A 12 -83.84 30.94 61.36
N ASN A 13 -84.52 29.80 61.18
CA ASN A 13 -85.26 29.15 62.26
C ASN A 13 -84.36 28.68 63.41
N TRP A 14 -83.18 28.17 63.10
CA TRP A 14 -82.21 27.76 64.13
C TRP A 14 -81.72 28.96 64.95
N GLY A 15 -81.35 30.07 64.28
CA GLY A 15 -80.94 31.31 64.93
C GLY A 15 -82.02 31.94 65.82
N GLN A 16 -83.30 31.81 65.44
CA GLN A 16 -84.43 32.28 66.24
C GLN A 16 -84.74 31.39 67.46
N ALA A 17 -84.52 30.07 67.36
CA ALA A 17 -84.85 29.12 68.41
C ALA A 17 -83.77 28.98 69.50
N GLN A 18 -82.49 29.15 69.18
CA GLN A 18 -81.39 28.78 70.09
C GLN A 18 -80.56 29.99 70.61
N ARG A 19 -80.75 31.21 70.07
CA ARG A 19 -80.15 32.50 70.51
C ARG A 19 -78.67 32.47 70.99
N GLN A 20 -77.86 31.53 70.51
CA GLN A 20 -76.40 31.43 70.72
C GLN A 20 -75.75 30.83 69.46
N LEU A 21 -74.49 31.18 69.18
CA LEU A 21 -73.74 30.58 68.08
C LEU A 21 -73.36 29.11 68.39
N PRO A 22 -73.38 28.21 67.40
CA PRO A 22 -73.15 26.79 67.63
C PRO A 22 -71.68 26.54 67.96
N SER A 23 -71.43 25.78 69.02
CA SER A 23 -70.08 25.56 69.55
C SER A 23 -69.19 24.67 68.67
N ASN A 24 -69.73 23.98 67.65
CA ASN A 24 -68.96 23.23 66.66
C ASN A 24 -69.74 22.99 65.36
N HIS A 25 -69.01 22.96 64.24
CA HIS A 25 -69.51 22.83 62.85
C HIS A 25 -70.28 21.52 62.58
N GLU A 26 -69.97 20.44 63.28
CA GLU A 26 -70.44 19.10 62.93
C GLU A 26 -71.92 18.86 63.22
N THR A 27 -72.49 19.51 64.23
CA THR A 27 -73.91 19.37 64.60
C THR A 27 -74.85 19.95 63.56
N ILE A 28 -74.45 21.03 62.88
CA ILE A 28 -75.20 21.58 61.74
C ILE A 28 -75.08 20.65 60.53
N LYS A 29 -73.88 20.10 60.29
CA LYS A 29 -73.61 19.24 59.12
C LYS A 29 -74.45 17.96 59.17
N SER A 30 -74.54 17.30 60.32
CA SER A 30 -75.31 16.06 60.48
C SER A 30 -76.81 16.27 60.29
N GLN A 31 -77.36 17.38 60.82
CA GLN A 31 -78.77 17.73 60.65
C GLN A 31 -79.12 18.17 59.22
N THR A 32 -78.18 18.78 58.49
CA THR A 32 -78.41 19.18 57.09
C THR A 32 -78.40 17.98 56.15
N ILE A 33 -77.55 16.98 56.42
CA ILE A 33 -77.45 15.75 55.62
C ILE A 33 -78.67 14.84 55.82
N SER A 34 -79.29 14.83 57.01
CA SER A 34 -80.49 14.02 57.28
C SER A 34 -81.79 14.54 56.65
N HIS A 35 -81.77 15.74 56.06
CA HIS A 35 -82.95 16.37 55.46
C HIS A 35 -82.91 16.51 53.94
N LEU A 36 -81.93 15.89 53.26
CA LEU A 36 -81.87 15.84 51.81
C LEU A 36 -82.63 14.62 51.26
N PRO A 37 -83.60 14.79 50.34
CA PRO A 37 -84.35 13.68 49.77
C PRO A 37 -83.47 12.79 48.87
N THR A 38 -83.37 11.51 49.22
CA THR A 38 -82.81 10.45 48.36
C THR A 38 -83.77 10.14 47.22
N SER A 39 -83.49 10.66 46.02
CA SER A 39 -84.17 10.24 44.80
C SER A 39 -83.26 10.25 43.58
N THR A 40 -83.23 9.08 42.92
CA THR A 40 -82.86 8.80 41.51
C THR A 40 -81.38 8.83 41.12
N LEU A 41 -80.72 7.66 41.20
CA LEU A 41 -79.58 7.30 40.35
C LEU A 41 -80.06 7.16 38.90
N GLY A 42 -79.86 8.21 38.10
CA GLY A 42 -79.82 8.12 36.64
C GLY A 42 -78.38 7.94 36.19
N THR A 43 -78.06 6.77 35.64
CA THR A 43 -76.82 6.48 34.92
C THR A 43 -76.59 7.49 33.79
N ILE A 44 -75.61 8.38 33.96
CA ILE A 44 -75.02 9.16 32.86
C ILE A 44 -73.61 8.60 32.65
N THR A 45 -73.49 7.57 31.82
CA THR A 45 -72.21 7.20 31.20
C THR A 45 -71.88 8.25 30.15
N LYS A 46 -70.97 9.18 30.46
CA LYS A 46 -70.26 9.95 29.43
C LYS A 46 -69.20 9.02 28.82
N PRO A 47 -69.13 8.86 27.48
CA PRO A 47 -68.05 8.08 26.87
C PRO A 47 -66.71 8.79 27.12
N LEU A 48 -65.69 8.01 27.48
CA LEU A 48 -64.31 8.47 27.56
C LEU A 48 -63.93 9.14 26.23
N GLY A 49 -63.83 10.46 26.24
CA GLY A 49 -63.15 11.20 25.19
C GLY A 49 -61.73 10.64 25.09
N GLN A 50 -61.44 9.98 23.98
CA GLN A 50 -60.12 9.47 23.64
C GLN A 50 -59.10 10.60 23.76
N ARG A 51 -58.38 10.67 24.89
CA ARG A 51 -57.09 11.36 24.94
C ARG A 51 -56.19 10.59 23.97
N ARG A 52 -56.10 11.08 22.73
CA ARG A 52 -55.16 10.57 21.74
C ARG A 52 -53.78 10.74 22.33
N VAL A 53 -53.22 9.68 22.90
CA VAL A 53 -51.83 9.65 23.36
C VAL A 53 -50.97 9.91 22.12
N PRO A 54 -49.90 10.73 22.18
CA PRO A 54 -49.05 11.00 21.03
C PRO A 54 -48.20 9.76 20.72
N TRP A 55 -48.83 8.71 20.19
CA TRP A 55 -48.18 7.43 19.89
C TRP A 55 -46.98 7.62 18.95
N ALA A 56 -47.07 8.59 18.03
CA ALA A 56 -45.97 8.95 17.13
C ALA A 56 -44.73 9.44 17.89
N THR A 57 -44.87 10.25 18.95
CA THR A 57 -43.72 10.74 19.71
C THR A 57 -43.03 9.62 20.46
N ILE A 58 -43.83 8.71 21.03
CA ILE A 58 -43.32 7.54 21.75
C ILE A 58 -42.61 6.59 20.78
N ALA A 59 -43.19 6.35 19.59
CA ALA A 59 -42.58 5.53 18.56
C ALA A 59 -41.23 6.10 18.09
N PHE A 60 -41.16 7.40 17.76
CA PHE A 60 -39.90 8.01 17.31
C PHE A 60 -38.85 8.13 18.42
N ALA A 61 -39.25 8.40 19.66
CA ALA A 61 -38.33 8.40 20.81
C ALA A 61 -37.77 6.99 21.08
N SER A 62 -38.61 5.95 20.97
CA SER A 62 -38.16 4.56 21.13
C SER A 62 -37.21 4.14 20.02
N LEU A 63 -37.46 4.54 18.76
CA LEU A 63 -36.54 4.31 17.64
C LEU A 63 -35.20 5.05 17.80
N ALA A 64 -35.20 6.28 18.33
CA ALA A 64 -33.97 7.01 18.64
C ALA A 64 -33.11 6.27 19.68
N ILE A 65 -33.73 5.73 20.73
CA ILE A 65 -33.04 4.97 21.78
C ILE A 65 -32.51 3.64 21.21
N ILE A 66 -33.31 2.94 20.42
CA ILE A 66 -32.93 1.67 19.78
C ILE A 66 -31.74 1.89 18.83
N THR A 67 -31.75 2.95 18.01
CA THR A 67 -30.65 3.28 17.10
C THR A 67 -29.37 3.73 17.81
N LEU A 68 -29.48 4.30 19.02
CA LEU A 68 -28.35 4.59 19.91
C LEU A 68 -27.75 3.32 20.55
N LEU A 69 -28.58 2.32 20.84
CA LEU A 69 -28.16 1.06 21.48
C LEU A 69 -27.65 0.01 20.48
N ILE A 70 -28.17 -0.02 19.25
CA ILE A 70 -27.78 -1.00 18.21
C ILE A 70 -26.50 -0.61 17.46
N ASN A 71 -26.00 0.63 17.63
CA ASN A 71 -24.75 1.05 17.00
C ASN A 71 -23.62 1.23 18.02
N PRO A 72 -23.12 0.15 18.67
CA PRO A 72 -21.88 0.22 19.41
C PRO A 72 -20.75 0.41 18.41
N GLN A 73 -20.30 1.65 18.28
CA GLN A 73 -18.94 2.00 17.86
C GLN A 73 -18.28 1.07 16.83
N GLN A 74 -18.38 1.41 15.54
CA GLN A 74 -17.34 1.05 14.58
C GLN A 74 -16.12 1.97 14.79
N PHE A 75 -15.48 1.85 15.96
CA PHE A 75 -14.06 2.08 16.05
C PHE A 75 -13.41 0.74 15.77
N SER A 76 -13.09 0.47 14.50
CA SER A 76 -12.08 -0.54 14.21
C SER A 76 -10.78 -0.05 14.86
N PRO A 77 -10.22 -0.74 15.88
CA PRO A 77 -8.84 -0.47 16.23
C PRO A 77 -8.00 -0.77 14.99
N VAL A 78 -7.17 0.20 14.59
CA VAL A 78 -6.09 -0.05 13.64
C VAL A 78 -5.20 -1.12 14.27
N ILE A 79 -5.33 -2.35 13.79
CA ILE A 79 -4.41 -3.42 14.15
C ILE A 79 -3.11 -3.12 13.41
N LEU A 80 -2.08 -2.70 14.16
CA LEU A 80 -0.70 -2.73 13.70
C LEU A 80 -0.30 -4.21 13.55
N THR A 81 -0.65 -4.85 12.44
CA THR A 81 -0.04 -6.14 12.09
C THR A 81 1.32 -5.88 11.48
N LYS A 82 2.36 -5.87 12.31
CA LYS A 82 3.72 -6.21 11.86
C LYS A 82 3.68 -7.67 11.43
N SER A 83 3.37 -7.92 10.16
CA SER A 83 3.45 -9.25 9.57
C SER A 83 4.92 -9.60 9.34
N GLY A 84 5.53 -10.17 10.38
CA GLY A 84 6.78 -10.89 10.31
C GLY A 84 6.57 -12.23 11.02
N SER A 85 6.00 -13.19 10.31
CA SER A 85 6.05 -14.59 10.74
C SER A 85 6.11 -15.50 9.53
N ILE A 86 7.20 -16.27 9.50
CA ILE A 86 7.52 -17.36 8.59
C ILE A 86 6.58 -18.53 8.93
N PRO A 87 5.91 -19.17 7.96
CA PRO A 87 5.30 -20.46 8.22
C PRO A 87 6.38 -21.55 8.18
N LEU A 88 6.74 -22.04 9.36
CA LEU A 88 7.49 -23.29 9.55
C LEU A 88 6.47 -24.41 9.83
N SER A 89 6.21 -25.24 8.82
CA SER A 89 5.53 -26.54 8.90
C SER A 89 6.07 -27.35 7.72
N GLY A 90 6.51 -28.59 7.81
CA GLY A 90 6.53 -29.59 8.87
C GLY A 90 6.96 -30.89 8.16
N THR A 91 8.01 -31.50 8.70
CA THR A 91 8.45 -32.90 8.64
C THR A 91 7.73 -33.86 7.68
N SER A 92 8.49 -34.43 6.73
CA SER A 92 8.31 -35.83 6.32
C SER A 92 9.69 -36.52 6.24
N ASP A 93 9.75 -37.69 6.86
CA ASP A 93 10.92 -38.57 6.98
C ASP A 93 11.24 -39.31 5.68
N SER A 94 12.49 -39.24 5.21
CA SER A 94 13.28 -40.39 4.71
C SER A 94 14.65 -39.99 4.11
N PRO A 95 15.64 -40.90 4.07
CA PRO A 95 17.00 -40.58 4.49
C PRO A 95 18.00 -40.33 3.35
N GLY A 96 19.01 -39.51 3.66
CA GLY A 96 20.39 -39.75 3.24
C GLY A 96 20.87 -39.09 1.95
N VAL A 97 21.26 -37.82 2.01
CA VAL A 97 22.54 -37.32 1.46
C VAL A 97 22.96 -36.12 2.31
N ALA A 98 24.07 -36.25 3.05
CA ALA A 98 24.66 -35.14 3.80
C ALA A 98 25.14 -34.07 2.81
N ARG A 99 24.40 -32.96 2.72
CA ARG A 99 24.85 -31.72 2.11
C ARG A 99 25.51 -30.89 3.20
N GLU A 100 26.78 -30.57 2.99
CA GLU A 100 27.54 -29.63 3.82
C GLU A 100 26.71 -28.36 4.04
N SER A 101 26.34 -28.15 5.30
CA SER A 101 25.73 -26.93 5.76
C SER A 101 26.76 -25.81 5.67
N SER A 102 26.67 -25.00 4.62
CA SER A 102 27.32 -23.70 4.55
C SER A 102 26.92 -22.91 5.78
N GLN A 103 27.89 -22.68 6.66
CA GLN A 103 27.76 -21.78 7.80
C GLN A 103 27.42 -20.39 7.25
N PHE A 104 26.17 -19.97 7.45
CA PHE A 104 25.80 -18.57 7.36
C PHE A 104 26.49 -17.84 8.50
N ALA A 105 27.72 -17.38 8.28
CA ALA A 105 28.26 -16.29 9.07
C ALA A 105 27.30 -15.10 8.90
N PRO A 106 26.83 -14.47 9.99
CA PRO A 106 26.00 -13.28 9.87
C PRO A 106 26.84 -12.17 9.26
N ILE A 107 26.68 -11.94 7.96
CA ILE A 107 27.25 -10.78 7.27
C ILE A 107 26.58 -9.58 7.91
N THR A 108 27.32 -8.88 8.76
CA THR A 108 26.89 -7.65 9.42
C THR A 108 27.07 -6.53 8.41
N ASP A 109 26.20 -6.50 7.40
CA ASP A 109 26.09 -5.40 6.47
C ASP A 109 25.18 -4.34 7.10
N ASN A 110 25.78 -3.25 7.58
CA ASN A 110 25.09 -2.16 8.26
C ASN A 110 24.37 -1.21 7.29
N ARG A 111 24.36 -1.51 5.99
CA ARG A 111 23.68 -0.67 4.99
C ARG A 111 22.17 -0.89 5.07
N GLU A 112 21.42 0.19 5.22
CA GLU A 112 19.96 0.16 5.07
C GLU A 112 19.59 0.41 3.61
N PHE A 113 19.00 -0.59 2.96
CA PHE A 113 18.51 -0.50 1.59
C PHE A 113 16.99 -0.68 1.58
N ILE A 114 16.27 0.39 1.90
CA ILE A 114 14.83 0.33 2.16
C ILE A 114 14.06 1.07 1.07
N LYS A 115 13.27 0.34 0.29
CA LYS A 115 12.28 0.95 -0.60
C LYS A 115 11.07 1.34 0.22
N THR A 116 10.71 2.62 0.16
CA THR A 116 9.53 3.15 0.85
C THR A 116 8.45 3.47 -0.18
N SER A 117 7.22 3.07 0.09
CA SER A 117 6.05 3.47 -0.71
C SER A 117 5.05 4.19 0.17
N TYR A 118 4.43 5.22 -0.39
CA TYR A 118 3.50 6.07 0.32
C TYR A 118 2.14 6.05 -0.36
N SER A 119 1.07 5.86 0.41
CA SER A 119 -0.27 6.12 -0.09
C SER A 119 -1.07 6.91 0.93
N ALA A 120 -1.94 7.79 0.44
CA ALA A 120 -2.86 8.50 1.30
C ALA A 120 -4.23 8.67 0.66
N THR A 121 -5.23 8.78 1.52
CA THR A 121 -6.61 9.11 1.14
C THR A 121 -7.00 10.40 1.83
N LEU A 122 -7.42 11.38 1.04
CA LEU A 122 -7.88 12.69 1.50
C LEU A 122 -9.35 12.89 1.14
N ARG A 123 -10.14 13.29 2.14
CA ARG A 123 -11.56 13.63 1.95
C ARG A 123 -11.72 15.14 1.93
N THR A 124 -12.29 15.69 0.87
CA THR A 124 -12.47 17.15 0.75
C THR A 124 -13.69 17.51 -0.08
N ARG A 125 -14.20 18.73 0.10
CA ARG A 125 -15.24 19.29 -0.77
C ARG A 125 -14.68 19.99 -2.00
N GLN A 126 -13.40 20.38 -1.97
CA GLN A 126 -12.74 21.13 -3.03
C GLN A 126 -11.63 20.27 -3.66
N ILE A 127 -12.03 19.23 -4.38
CA ILE A 127 -11.09 18.26 -4.96
C ILE A 127 -10.12 18.95 -5.91
N GLU A 128 -10.63 19.75 -6.86
CA GLU A 128 -9.79 20.39 -7.87
C GLU A 128 -8.69 21.27 -7.27
N LYS A 129 -9.06 22.09 -6.28
CA LYS A 129 -8.09 22.93 -5.57
C LYS A 129 -7.09 22.09 -4.77
N LEU A 130 -7.54 21.04 -4.09
CA LEU A 130 -6.66 20.19 -3.30
C LEU A 130 -5.68 19.42 -4.20
N THR A 131 -6.16 18.90 -5.33
CA THR A 131 -5.31 18.25 -6.35
C THR A 131 -4.22 19.20 -6.85
N GLN A 132 -4.57 20.46 -7.18
CA GLN A 132 -3.59 21.47 -7.59
C GLN A 132 -2.56 21.76 -6.48
N ASN A 133 -3.00 21.94 -5.24
CA ASN A 133 -2.10 22.17 -4.11
C ASN A 133 -1.14 20.99 -3.88
N ILE A 134 -1.64 19.75 -4.01
CA ILE A 134 -0.80 18.55 -3.91
C ILE A 134 0.26 18.55 -5.01
N GLN A 135 -0.09 18.85 -6.26
CA GLN A 135 0.88 18.94 -7.35
C GLN A 135 1.96 20.00 -7.06
N ILE A 136 1.56 21.18 -6.56
CA ILE A 136 2.51 22.24 -6.17
C ILE A 136 3.45 21.75 -5.07
N ILE A 137 2.94 21.03 -4.07
CA ILE A 137 3.75 20.45 -2.99
C ILE A 137 4.72 19.41 -3.52
N VAL A 138 4.26 18.47 -4.37
CA VAL A 138 5.13 17.47 -5.02
C VAL A 138 6.29 18.16 -5.74
N HIS A 139 6.00 19.18 -6.55
CA HIS A 139 7.05 19.95 -7.23
C HIS A 139 7.93 20.74 -6.26
N GLY A 140 7.36 21.30 -5.20
CA GLY A 140 8.08 22.07 -4.18
C GLY A 140 9.09 21.26 -3.39
N VAL A 141 8.85 19.96 -3.19
CA VAL A 141 9.82 19.03 -2.57
C VAL A 141 10.78 18.40 -3.57
N GLY A 142 10.81 18.89 -4.82
CA GLY A 142 11.67 18.38 -5.89
C GLY A 142 11.20 17.05 -6.48
N GLY A 143 9.93 16.72 -6.34
CA GLY A 143 9.32 15.54 -6.94
C GLY A 143 8.70 15.79 -8.31
N GLN A 144 8.27 14.70 -8.91
CA GLN A 144 7.59 14.65 -10.19
C GLN A 144 6.18 14.06 -10.00
N VAL A 145 5.21 14.63 -10.70
CA VAL A 145 3.86 14.07 -10.84
C VAL A 145 3.85 13.16 -12.06
N ASP A 146 3.55 11.88 -11.86
CA ASP A 146 3.50 10.89 -12.94
C ASP A 146 2.16 10.93 -13.65
N SER A 147 1.08 11.05 -12.87
CA SER A 147 -0.27 11.16 -13.38
C SER A 147 -1.16 11.86 -12.37
N SER A 148 -2.15 12.59 -12.87
CA SER A 148 -3.16 13.20 -12.01
C SER A 148 -4.47 13.28 -12.74
N THR A 149 -5.54 13.05 -11.99
CA THR A 149 -6.90 13.36 -12.43
C THR A 149 -7.60 14.18 -11.39
N SER A 150 -8.54 14.99 -11.87
CA SER A 150 -9.40 15.78 -11.03
C SER A 150 -10.80 15.81 -11.59
N SER A 151 -11.79 15.54 -10.74
CA SER A 151 -13.20 15.70 -11.02
C SER A 151 -13.90 16.32 -9.81
N PRO A 152 -15.18 16.71 -9.93
CA PRO A 152 -15.93 17.24 -8.80
C PRO A 152 -16.10 16.26 -7.62
N HIS A 153 -16.03 14.94 -7.87
CA HIS A 153 -16.35 13.90 -6.86
C HIS A 153 -15.19 13.00 -6.45
N TRP A 154 -14.16 12.89 -7.30
CA TRP A 154 -12.96 12.09 -7.03
C TRP A 154 -11.76 12.65 -7.78
N GLY A 155 -10.56 12.34 -7.31
CA GLY A 155 -9.31 12.67 -7.99
C GLY A 155 -8.19 11.78 -7.50
N TYR A 156 -7.07 11.79 -8.21
CA TYR A 156 -5.86 11.18 -7.70
C TYR A 156 -4.62 11.92 -8.20
N VAL A 157 -3.53 11.74 -7.48
CA VAL A 157 -2.19 12.20 -7.85
C VAL A 157 -1.22 11.04 -7.60
N SER A 158 -0.58 10.55 -8.64
CA SER A 158 0.58 9.66 -8.55
C SER A 158 1.85 10.48 -8.70
N PHE A 159 2.86 10.19 -7.88
CA PHE A 159 4.09 10.96 -7.86
C PHE A 159 5.29 10.13 -7.44
N ALA A 160 6.47 10.69 -7.72
CA ALA A 160 7.74 10.25 -7.18
C ALA A 160 8.45 11.44 -6.52
N ILE A 161 8.89 11.29 -5.27
CA ILE A 161 9.64 12.32 -4.53
C ILE A 161 10.97 11.75 -4.01
N PRO A 162 11.98 12.58 -3.74
CA PRO A 162 13.18 12.15 -3.05
C PRO A 162 12.86 11.59 -1.65
N ALA A 163 13.45 10.45 -1.28
CA ALA A 163 13.16 9.77 -0.01
C ALA A 163 13.51 10.62 1.22
N ASN A 164 14.57 11.43 1.13
CA ASN A 164 14.97 12.38 2.17
C ASN A 164 13.95 13.52 2.38
N GLN A 165 13.05 13.77 1.42
CA GLN A 165 12.01 14.80 1.51
C GLN A 165 10.65 14.24 1.95
N LEU A 166 10.54 12.92 2.15
CA LEU A 166 9.27 12.28 2.51
C LEU A 166 8.65 12.86 3.79
N ALA A 167 9.46 13.13 4.82
CA ALA A 167 8.95 13.69 6.08
C ALA A 167 8.32 15.08 5.85
N THR A 168 9.05 15.99 5.18
CA THR A 168 8.57 17.33 4.82
C THR A 168 7.29 17.27 4.00
N PHE A 169 7.26 16.38 3.00
CA PHE A 169 6.10 16.17 2.14
C PHE A 169 4.87 15.74 2.94
N ARG A 170 5.03 14.75 3.84
CA ARG A 170 3.93 14.25 4.69
C ARG A 170 3.31 15.34 5.54
N ASP A 171 4.14 16.17 6.18
CA ASP A 171 3.68 17.27 7.01
C ASP A 171 2.89 18.29 6.18
N GLN A 172 3.40 18.68 5.00
CA GLN A 172 2.70 19.60 4.10
C GLN A 172 1.36 19.06 3.61
N ILE A 173 1.27 17.77 3.25
CA ILE A 173 0.02 17.14 2.84
C ILE A 173 -0.99 17.08 3.98
N LYS A 174 -0.52 16.75 5.19
CA LYS A 174 -1.34 16.70 6.39
C LYS A 174 -1.93 18.08 6.73
N ASP A 175 -1.19 19.15 6.51
CA ASP A 175 -1.66 20.52 6.75
C ASP A 175 -2.77 20.98 5.78
N LEU A 176 -2.92 20.32 4.62
CA LEU A 176 -3.98 20.66 3.67
C LEU A 176 -5.38 20.25 4.13
N THR A 177 -5.50 19.31 5.07
CA THR A 177 -6.79 18.77 5.51
C THR A 177 -6.83 18.53 7.02
N SER A 178 -8.02 18.40 7.58
CA SER A 178 -8.13 18.03 9.00
C SER A 178 -7.64 16.59 9.23
N ALA A 179 -7.02 16.31 10.38
CA ALA A 179 -6.50 14.98 10.72
C ALA A 179 -7.52 13.84 10.61
N ARG A 180 -8.83 14.11 10.74
CA ARG A 180 -9.91 13.11 10.60
C ARG A 180 -10.31 12.81 9.15
N MET A 181 -9.85 13.62 8.20
CA MET A 181 -10.11 13.49 6.76
C MET A 181 -8.88 12.96 6.00
N TYR A 182 -7.84 12.57 6.71
CA TYR A 182 -6.57 12.10 6.18
C TYR A 182 -6.27 10.71 6.71
N VAL A 183 -6.03 9.76 5.81
CA VAL A 183 -5.58 8.40 6.15
C VAL A 183 -4.32 8.12 5.36
N GLU A 184 -3.25 7.73 6.04
CA GLU A 184 -1.95 7.42 5.46
C GLU A 184 -1.63 5.94 5.59
N THR A 185 -0.94 5.39 4.59
CA THR A 185 -0.27 4.09 4.69
C THR A 185 1.13 4.23 4.12
N THR A 186 2.12 3.84 4.92
CA THR A 186 3.53 3.75 4.49
C THR A 186 3.94 2.28 4.53
N SER A 187 4.53 1.78 3.44
CA SER A 187 5.16 0.46 3.43
C SER A 187 6.66 0.60 3.20
N ALA A 188 7.42 -0.31 3.81
CA ALA A 188 8.86 -0.38 3.69
C ALA A 188 9.26 -1.80 3.31
N GLN A 189 10.11 -1.94 2.30
CA GLN A 189 10.64 -3.22 1.83
C GLN A 189 12.16 -3.19 1.91
N ASN A 190 12.75 -4.20 2.55
CA ASN A 190 14.19 -4.37 2.57
C ASN A 190 14.67 -4.96 1.24
N LEU A 191 15.48 -4.19 0.52
CA LEU A 191 16.12 -4.56 -0.75
C LEU A 191 17.61 -4.91 -0.57
N LEU A 192 18.14 -4.92 0.67
CA LEU A 192 19.52 -5.28 0.93
C LEU A 192 19.91 -6.68 0.40
N PRO A 193 19.07 -7.74 0.54
CA PRO A 193 19.40 -9.05 -0.02
C PRO A 193 19.54 -9.02 -1.55
N GLN A 194 18.73 -8.19 -2.22
CA GLN A 194 18.80 -8.02 -3.67
C GLN A 194 20.08 -7.27 -4.07
N LYS A 195 20.48 -6.23 -3.30
CA LYS A 195 21.75 -5.52 -3.50
C LYS A 195 22.94 -6.48 -3.41
N GLN A 196 22.99 -7.28 -2.35
CA GLN A 196 24.09 -8.22 -2.11
C GLN A 196 24.18 -9.25 -3.24
N LEU A 197 23.04 -9.78 -3.70
CA LEU A 197 23.02 -10.70 -4.84
C LEU A 197 23.61 -10.08 -6.11
N ILE A 198 23.26 -8.83 -6.44
CA ILE A 198 23.79 -8.13 -7.61
C ILE A 198 25.29 -7.87 -7.46
N GLU A 199 25.76 -7.48 -6.27
CA GLU A 199 27.18 -7.28 -5.97
C GLU A 199 27.99 -8.57 -6.12
N ASP A 200 27.49 -9.68 -5.57
CA ASP A 200 28.11 -11.01 -5.69
C ASP A 200 28.19 -11.46 -7.15
N GLN A 201 27.09 -11.30 -7.90
CA GLN A 201 27.06 -11.61 -9.32
C GLN A 201 28.06 -10.75 -10.11
N ARG A 202 28.13 -9.45 -9.83
CA ARG A 202 29.10 -8.54 -10.46
C ARG A 202 30.52 -9.02 -10.22
N GLN A 203 30.86 -9.36 -8.98
CA GLN A 203 32.20 -9.84 -8.63
C GLN A 203 32.56 -11.13 -9.39
N GLN A 204 31.62 -12.07 -9.50
CA GLN A 204 31.83 -13.31 -10.26
C GLN A 204 32.07 -13.03 -11.75
N ILE A 205 31.33 -12.08 -12.34
CA ILE A 205 31.48 -11.68 -13.74
C ILE A 205 32.84 -11.03 -13.97
N GLU A 206 33.25 -10.12 -13.09
CA GLU A 206 34.55 -9.43 -13.18
C GLU A 206 35.72 -10.42 -13.11
N VAL A 207 35.68 -11.38 -12.18
CA VAL A 207 36.67 -12.46 -12.10
C VAL A 207 36.69 -13.27 -13.39
N LYS A 208 35.51 -13.62 -13.93
CA LYS A 208 35.44 -14.40 -15.17
C LYS A 208 35.97 -13.62 -16.38
N LEU A 209 35.67 -12.33 -16.46
CA LEU A 209 36.19 -11.44 -17.51
C LEU A 209 37.71 -11.35 -17.45
N GLN A 210 38.28 -11.22 -16.25
CA GLN A 210 39.72 -11.20 -16.08
C GLN A 210 40.35 -12.51 -16.58
N GLN A 211 39.81 -13.66 -16.16
CA GLN A 211 40.27 -14.97 -16.64
C GLN A 211 40.21 -15.11 -18.16
N LEU A 212 39.13 -14.64 -18.80
CA LEU A 212 38.98 -14.69 -20.25
C LEU A 212 40.00 -13.78 -20.96
N ARG A 213 40.30 -12.61 -20.40
CA ARG A 213 41.32 -11.67 -20.93
C ARG A 213 42.74 -12.22 -20.76
N ASP A 214 43.02 -12.87 -19.65
CA ASP A 214 44.28 -13.57 -19.41
C ASP A 214 44.46 -14.72 -20.39
N GLU A 215 43.40 -15.52 -20.62
CA GLU A 215 43.40 -16.61 -21.60
C GLU A 215 43.56 -16.10 -23.03
N GLN A 216 42.90 -15.00 -23.39
CA GLN A 216 43.07 -14.32 -24.68
C GLN A 216 44.53 -13.91 -24.91
N THR A 217 45.16 -13.34 -23.87
CA THR A 217 46.58 -12.94 -23.91
C THR A 217 47.49 -14.15 -24.08
N ARG A 218 47.23 -15.24 -23.34
CA ARG A 218 47.98 -16.50 -23.47
C ARG A 218 47.89 -17.06 -24.88
N VAL A 219 46.68 -17.21 -25.42
CA VAL A 219 46.45 -17.74 -26.78
C VAL A 219 47.17 -16.90 -27.85
N LYS A 220 47.18 -15.58 -27.71
CA LYS A 220 47.89 -14.68 -28.62
C LYS A 220 49.42 -14.88 -28.53
N THR A 221 49.95 -15.01 -27.33
CA THR A 221 51.39 -15.25 -27.11
C THR A 221 51.81 -16.61 -27.66
N ASP A 222 51.05 -17.67 -27.36
CA ASP A 222 51.31 -19.02 -27.83
C ASP A 222 51.29 -19.10 -29.36
N TYR A 223 50.31 -18.47 -30.01
CA TYR A 223 50.24 -18.36 -31.46
C TYR A 223 51.45 -17.61 -32.03
N THR A 224 51.81 -16.47 -31.43
CA THR A 224 52.96 -15.66 -31.86
C THR A 224 54.27 -16.47 -31.81
N HIS A 225 54.51 -17.17 -30.70
CA HIS A 225 55.68 -18.03 -30.53
C HIS A 225 55.68 -19.19 -31.53
N ALA A 226 54.53 -19.84 -31.74
CA ALA A 226 54.42 -20.94 -32.70
C ALA A 226 54.72 -20.51 -34.14
N ILE A 227 54.22 -19.34 -34.56
CA ILE A 227 54.51 -18.79 -35.90
C ILE A 227 55.97 -18.40 -36.03
N ALA A 228 56.58 -17.80 -35.00
CA ALA A 228 58.00 -17.49 -35.02
C ALA A 228 58.88 -18.75 -35.19
N LEU A 229 58.53 -19.84 -34.47
CA LEU A 229 59.22 -21.12 -34.59
C LEU A 229 59.08 -21.72 -36.00
N ILE A 230 57.86 -21.76 -36.54
CA ILE A 230 57.61 -22.29 -37.89
C ILE A 230 58.36 -21.46 -38.94
N ASN A 231 58.32 -20.13 -38.85
CA ASN A 231 59.02 -19.25 -39.78
C ASN A 231 60.55 -19.44 -39.72
N SER A 232 61.11 -19.61 -38.52
CA SER A 232 62.54 -19.90 -38.35
C SER A 232 62.93 -21.23 -39.01
N GLN A 233 62.10 -22.27 -38.89
CA GLN A 233 62.35 -23.54 -39.56
C GLN A 233 62.27 -23.40 -41.09
N VAL A 234 61.26 -22.69 -41.60
CA VAL A 234 61.12 -22.41 -43.04
C VAL A 234 62.35 -21.68 -43.59
N GLU A 235 62.89 -20.71 -42.84
CA GLU A 235 64.11 -20.01 -43.22
C GLU A 235 65.34 -20.94 -43.24
N SER A 236 65.49 -21.79 -42.23
CA SER A 236 66.54 -22.81 -42.17
C SER A 236 66.48 -23.76 -43.38
N ASP A 237 65.31 -24.28 -43.70
CA ASP A 237 65.11 -25.21 -44.82
C ASP A 237 65.37 -24.52 -46.17
N ASN A 238 64.95 -23.26 -46.33
CA ASN A 238 65.25 -22.47 -47.53
C ASN A 238 66.76 -22.26 -47.71
N ASN A 239 67.49 -21.98 -46.63
CA ASN A 239 68.96 -21.83 -46.67
C ASN A 239 69.65 -23.16 -47.02
N GLN A 240 69.19 -24.28 -46.47
CA GLN A 240 69.72 -25.61 -46.81
C GLN A 240 69.44 -25.96 -48.27
N LEU A 241 68.24 -25.68 -48.78
CA LEU A 241 67.88 -25.89 -50.18
C LEU A 241 68.76 -25.07 -51.13
N ALA A 242 69.04 -23.79 -50.79
CA ALA A 242 69.95 -22.95 -51.58
C ALA A 242 71.37 -23.54 -51.64
N ASN A 243 71.89 -24.00 -50.49
CA ASN A 243 73.20 -24.64 -50.41
C ASN A 243 73.27 -25.95 -51.20
N ILE A 244 72.24 -26.81 -51.13
CA ILE A 244 72.17 -28.05 -51.90
C ILE A 244 72.13 -27.78 -53.40
N ARG A 245 71.36 -26.77 -53.84
CA ARG A 245 71.29 -26.36 -55.25
C ARG A 245 72.65 -25.91 -55.77
N ALA A 246 73.35 -25.05 -55.03
CA ALA A 246 74.70 -24.60 -55.41
C ALA A 246 75.69 -25.78 -55.51
N ARG A 247 75.62 -26.76 -54.60
CA ARG A 247 76.47 -27.97 -54.64
C ARG A 247 76.17 -28.89 -55.81
N LEU A 248 74.89 -29.03 -56.19
CA LEU A 248 74.47 -29.85 -57.33
C LEU A 248 75.00 -29.31 -58.67
N GLU A 249 75.21 -28.00 -58.80
CA GLU A 249 75.76 -27.37 -60.01
C GLU A 249 77.23 -27.72 -60.24
N VAL A 250 78.01 -27.91 -59.16
CA VAL A 250 79.46 -28.12 -59.23
C VAL A 250 79.90 -29.59 -59.06
N THR A 251 78.99 -30.49 -58.66
CA THR A 251 79.32 -31.89 -58.34
C THR A 251 79.12 -32.83 -59.54
N SER A 252 80.20 -33.53 -59.93
CA SER A 252 80.18 -34.57 -60.98
C SER A 252 80.13 -36.01 -60.45
N ASP A 253 80.35 -36.24 -59.15
CA ASP A 253 80.24 -37.56 -58.53
C ASP A 253 78.78 -38.02 -58.47
N TYR A 254 78.49 -39.16 -59.10
CA TYR A 254 77.15 -39.75 -59.19
C TYR A 254 76.55 -40.05 -57.82
N ASN A 255 77.30 -40.68 -56.91
CA ASN A 255 76.77 -41.12 -55.62
C ASN A 255 76.43 -39.92 -54.73
N LEU A 256 77.31 -38.92 -54.69
CA LEU A 256 77.08 -37.69 -53.94
C LEU A 256 75.91 -36.89 -54.51
N ARG A 257 75.77 -36.83 -55.84
CA ARG A 257 74.65 -36.15 -56.50
C ARG A 257 73.30 -36.78 -56.14
N MET A 258 73.22 -38.10 -56.09
CA MET A 258 72.00 -38.81 -55.70
C MET A 258 71.60 -38.53 -54.25
N GLU A 259 72.56 -38.45 -53.33
CA GLU A 259 72.29 -38.12 -51.93
C GLU A 259 71.79 -36.66 -51.77
N LEU A 260 72.39 -35.71 -52.50
CA LEU A 260 71.94 -34.31 -52.51
C LEU A 260 70.50 -34.17 -53.06
N ILE A 261 70.15 -34.93 -54.10
CA ILE A 261 68.77 -34.97 -54.63
C ILE A 261 67.80 -35.53 -53.59
N ARG A 262 68.18 -36.59 -52.86
CA ARG A 262 67.36 -37.16 -51.78
C ARG A 262 67.11 -36.14 -50.67
N GLN A 263 68.16 -35.46 -50.21
CA GLN A 263 68.05 -34.41 -49.20
C GLN A 263 67.18 -33.23 -49.67
N GLN A 264 67.32 -32.81 -50.93
CA GLN A 264 66.46 -31.79 -51.53
C GLN A 264 64.99 -32.19 -51.48
N ASN A 265 64.65 -33.44 -51.84
CA ASN A 265 63.27 -33.90 -51.82
C ASN A 265 62.69 -33.95 -50.40
N ILE A 266 63.48 -34.35 -49.40
CA ILE A 266 63.06 -34.34 -47.99
C ILE A 266 62.71 -32.91 -47.56
N LEU A 267 63.60 -31.94 -47.80
CA LEU A 267 63.36 -30.55 -47.42
C LEU A 267 62.14 -29.93 -48.14
N LEU A 268 61.86 -30.33 -49.38
CA LEU A 268 60.66 -29.89 -50.10
C LEU A 268 59.37 -30.44 -49.46
N VAL A 269 59.37 -31.69 -49.01
CA VAL A 269 58.24 -32.29 -48.28
C VAL A 269 58.08 -31.67 -46.90
N ASP A 270 59.18 -31.44 -46.19
CA ASP A 270 59.17 -30.77 -44.88
C ASP A 270 58.59 -29.36 -44.99
N LYS A 271 58.98 -28.59 -46.02
CA LYS A 271 58.40 -27.27 -46.29
C LYS A 271 56.90 -27.30 -46.51
N GLN A 272 56.39 -28.26 -47.30
CA GLN A 272 54.94 -28.43 -47.48
C GLN A 272 54.23 -28.74 -46.15
N THR A 273 54.87 -29.54 -45.30
CA THR A 273 54.35 -29.89 -43.97
C THR A 273 54.32 -28.67 -43.05
N LEU A 274 55.33 -27.80 -43.10
CA LEU A 274 55.39 -26.55 -42.34
C LEU A 274 54.34 -25.54 -42.81
N GLU A 275 54.13 -25.41 -44.12
CA GLU A 275 53.07 -24.56 -44.69
C GLU A 275 51.68 -25.03 -44.24
N ALA A 276 51.42 -26.34 -44.27
CA ALA A 276 50.19 -26.93 -43.76
C ALA A 276 50.03 -26.69 -42.24
N SER A 277 51.11 -26.80 -41.47
CA SER A 277 51.13 -26.50 -40.03
C SER A 277 50.79 -25.04 -39.75
N LEU A 278 51.29 -24.09 -40.55
CA LEU A 278 50.99 -22.66 -40.43
C LEU A 278 49.50 -22.39 -40.66
N VAL A 279 48.92 -22.95 -41.73
CA VAL A 279 47.49 -22.85 -42.02
C VAL A 279 46.66 -23.42 -40.86
N ASN A 280 47.04 -24.59 -40.35
CA ASN A 280 46.36 -25.22 -39.23
C ASN A 280 46.43 -24.37 -37.95
N LYS A 281 47.63 -23.86 -37.60
CA LYS A 281 47.82 -22.98 -36.43
C LYS A 281 47.01 -21.70 -36.54
N LYS A 282 46.95 -21.09 -37.72
CA LYS A 282 46.12 -19.91 -37.97
C LYS A 282 44.63 -20.21 -37.78
N THR A 283 44.14 -21.35 -38.28
CA THR A 283 42.74 -21.76 -38.13
C THR A 283 42.39 -21.99 -36.66
N ILE A 284 43.23 -22.73 -35.92
CA ILE A 284 43.03 -22.98 -34.50
C ILE A 284 42.99 -21.66 -33.71
N TYR A 285 43.97 -20.78 -33.94
CA TYR A 285 44.02 -19.47 -33.28
C TYR A 285 42.77 -18.63 -33.59
N THR A 286 42.37 -18.57 -34.86
CA THR A 286 41.19 -17.79 -35.29
C THR A 286 39.92 -18.29 -34.60
N ASN A 287 39.75 -19.61 -34.49
CA ASN A 287 38.60 -20.18 -33.80
C ASN A 287 38.64 -19.87 -32.30
N GLN A 288 39.77 -20.07 -31.63
CA GLN A 288 39.94 -19.80 -30.20
C GLN A 288 39.70 -18.32 -29.88
N ILE A 289 40.31 -17.40 -30.63
CA ILE A 289 40.18 -15.96 -30.37
C ILE A 289 38.75 -15.48 -30.62
N ASN A 290 38.06 -16.01 -31.63
CA ASN A 290 36.67 -15.67 -31.91
C ASN A 290 35.74 -16.15 -30.79
N THR A 291 35.95 -17.37 -30.28
CA THR A 291 35.21 -17.89 -29.13
C THR A 291 35.45 -17.05 -27.87
N LEU A 292 36.70 -16.74 -27.55
CA LEU A 292 37.04 -15.90 -26.40
C LEU A 292 36.44 -14.49 -26.54
N ASN A 293 36.52 -13.87 -27.71
CA ASN A 293 35.92 -12.56 -27.98
C ASN A 293 34.39 -12.57 -27.85
N ALA A 294 33.73 -13.66 -28.24
CA ALA A 294 32.29 -13.80 -28.04
C ALA A 294 31.94 -13.94 -26.55
N GLN A 295 32.69 -14.76 -25.81
CA GLN A 295 32.50 -14.93 -24.36
C GLN A 295 32.75 -13.63 -23.60
N ILE A 296 33.82 -12.89 -23.92
CA ILE A 296 34.12 -11.58 -23.32
C ILE A 296 32.96 -10.61 -23.57
N ARG A 297 32.50 -10.45 -24.82
CA ARG A 297 31.37 -9.57 -25.15
C ARG A 297 30.09 -9.94 -24.39
N ASN A 298 29.78 -11.23 -24.27
CA ASN A 298 28.60 -11.69 -23.55
C ASN A 298 28.70 -11.37 -22.05
N ASN A 299 29.87 -11.56 -21.44
CA ASN A 299 30.07 -11.23 -20.03
C ASN A 299 30.11 -9.71 -19.79
N GLU A 300 30.64 -8.91 -20.72
CA GLU A 300 30.57 -7.44 -20.66
C GLU A 300 29.13 -6.93 -20.76
N ALA A 301 28.30 -7.54 -21.61
CA ALA A 301 26.88 -7.23 -21.67
C ALA A 301 26.15 -7.59 -20.36
N MET A 302 26.48 -8.74 -19.75
CA MET A 302 25.93 -9.15 -18.46
C MET A 302 26.37 -8.22 -17.33
N LEU A 303 27.64 -7.78 -17.32
CA LEU A 303 28.15 -6.78 -16.38
C LEU A 303 27.37 -5.46 -16.49
N ASN A 304 27.13 -4.98 -17.70
CA ASN A 304 26.35 -3.76 -17.93
C ASN A 304 24.89 -3.92 -17.48
N SER A 305 24.28 -5.09 -17.69
CA SER A 305 22.95 -5.39 -17.15
C SER A 305 22.93 -5.28 -15.63
N ASN A 306 23.88 -5.91 -14.94
CA ASN A 306 23.99 -5.85 -13.48
C ASN A 306 24.23 -4.42 -12.98
N LEU A 307 25.03 -3.61 -13.68
CA LEU A 307 25.22 -2.20 -13.33
C LEU A 307 23.94 -1.39 -13.47
N ASN A 308 23.13 -1.66 -14.51
CA ASN A 308 21.84 -1.02 -14.69
C ASN A 308 20.83 -1.45 -13.62
N GLU A 309 20.76 -2.74 -13.28
CA GLU A 309 19.93 -3.25 -12.19
C GLU A 309 20.34 -2.64 -10.84
N ASP A 310 21.65 -2.52 -10.61
CA ASP A 310 22.20 -1.89 -9.41
C ASP A 310 21.81 -0.42 -9.28
N GLN A 311 21.89 0.32 -10.39
CA GLN A 311 21.47 1.72 -10.45
C GLN A 311 19.96 1.86 -10.23
N GLN A 312 19.14 1.02 -10.87
CA GLN A 312 17.70 1.01 -10.65
C GLN A 312 17.35 0.73 -9.19
N LEU A 313 18.09 -0.16 -8.53
CA LEU A 313 17.90 -0.46 -7.12
C LEU A 313 18.22 0.78 -6.24
N ILE A 314 19.32 1.47 -6.53
CA ILE A 314 19.69 2.74 -5.87
C ILE A 314 18.59 3.78 -6.07
N ASP A 315 18.12 3.96 -7.31
CA ASP A 315 17.09 4.94 -7.66
C ASP A 315 15.75 4.62 -6.96
N ASN A 316 15.39 3.33 -6.88
CA ASN A 316 14.19 2.86 -6.18
C ASN A 316 14.22 3.07 -4.67
N VAL A 317 15.40 3.15 -4.05
CA VAL A 317 15.56 3.47 -2.62
C VAL A 317 15.65 4.98 -2.41
N ALA A 318 16.28 5.69 -3.34
CA ALA A 318 16.40 7.15 -3.30
C ALA A 318 15.07 7.86 -3.58
N THR A 319 14.12 7.20 -4.25
CA THR A 319 12.81 7.75 -4.60
C THR A 319 11.67 7.03 -3.89
N VAL A 320 10.71 7.80 -3.40
CA VAL A 320 9.46 7.29 -2.84
C VAL A 320 8.38 7.50 -3.87
N GLN A 321 7.87 6.38 -4.39
CA GLN A 321 6.71 6.36 -5.24
C GLN A 321 5.46 6.33 -4.37
N GLY A 322 4.47 7.15 -4.74
CA GLY A 322 3.25 7.21 -3.96
C GLY A 322 2.02 7.68 -4.71
N THR A 323 0.88 7.40 -4.10
CA THR A 323 -0.43 7.77 -4.63
C THR A 323 -1.26 8.46 -3.57
N ILE A 324 -1.83 9.60 -3.94
CA ILE A 324 -2.83 10.30 -3.13
C ILE A 324 -4.15 10.17 -3.84
N SER A 325 -5.12 9.54 -3.17
CA SER A 325 -6.50 9.48 -3.62
C SER A 325 -7.31 10.57 -2.93
N LEU A 326 -8.18 11.22 -3.69
CA LEU A 326 -9.09 12.26 -3.23
C LEU A 326 -10.53 11.79 -3.42
N SER A 327 -11.35 11.94 -2.39
CA SER A 327 -12.79 11.68 -2.48
C SER A 327 -13.60 12.86 -1.97
N TRP A 328 -14.74 13.10 -2.61
CA TRP A 328 -15.67 14.12 -2.17
C TRP A 328 -16.33 13.70 -0.87
N ILE A 329 -16.58 14.66 0.02
CA ILE A 329 -17.26 14.41 1.28
C ILE A 329 -18.44 15.35 1.44
N SER A 330 -19.59 14.78 1.77
CA SER A 330 -20.82 15.54 1.99
C SER A 330 -20.79 16.25 3.35
N VAL A 331 -21.61 17.31 3.49
CA VAL A 331 -21.77 18.00 4.78
C VAL A 331 -22.30 17.04 5.86
N TRP A 332 -23.11 16.07 5.47
CA TRP A 332 -23.65 15.06 6.38
C TRP A 332 -22.58 14.09 6.88
N GLU A 333 -21.70 13.63 6.00
CA GLU A 333 -20.55 12.79 6.39
C GLU A 333 -19.56 13.54 7.27
N ILE A 334 -19.35 14.85 7.03
CA ILE A 334 -18.54 15.68 7.94
C ILE A 334 -19.19 15.71 9.33
N LEU A 335 -20.49 15.97 9.40
CA LEU A 335 -21.23 15.94 10.67
C LEU A 335 -21.10 14.58 11.38
N GLU A 336 -21.10 13.47 10.64
CA GLU A 336 -20.89 12.13 11.21
C GLU A 336 -19.47 11.95 11.75
N ILE A 337 -18.44 12.45 11.05
CA ILE A 337 -17.03 12.37 11.49
C ILE A 337 -16.78 13.17 12.78
N TYR A 338 -17.53 14.27 13.00
CA TYR A 338 -17.34 15.15 14.16
C TYR A 338 -18.39 14.98 15.27
N SER A 339 -19.54 14.36 14.99
CA SER A 339 -20.59 14.12 15.97
C SER A 339 -20.35 12.78 16.69
N PRO A 340 -20.27 12.76 18.03
CA PRO A 340 -20.26 11.51 18.79
C PRO A 340 -21.64 10.82 18.79
N ILE A 341 -22.68 11.50 18.31
CA ILE A 341 -24.07 11.02 18.28
C ILE A 341 -24.41 10.63 16.85
N ASN A 342 -24.95 9.42 16.68
CA ASN A 342 -25.46 8.93 15.40
C ASN A 342 -26.49 9.93 14.84
N LEU A 343 -26.22 10.52 13.67
CA LEU A 343 -27.09 11.55 13.08
C LEU A 343 -28.53 11.08 12.90
N ILE A 344 -28.72 9.79 12.62
CA ILE A 344 -30.04 9.16 12.53
C ILE A 344 -30.80 9.29 13.86
N ALA A 345 -30.11 9.10 14.99
CA ALA A 345 -30.71 9.28 16.31
C ALA A 345 -31.12 10.75 16.56
N LEU A 346 -30.32 11.72 16.08
CA LEU A 346 -30.64 13.14 16.20
C LEU A 346 -31.90 13.50 15.38
N ILE A 347 -32.01 12.99 14.15
CA ILE A 347 -33.21 13.17 13.30
C ILE A 347 -34.45 12.63 14.02
N PHE A 348 -34.37 11.43 14.59
CA PHE A 348 -35.50 10.84 15.32
C PHE A 348 -35.89 11.66 16.55
N ILE A 349 -34.92 12.23 17.29
CA ILE A 349 -35.19 13.12 18.42
C ILE A 349 -35.92 14.40 17.94
N VAL A 350 -35.47 15.02 16.86
CA VAL A 350 -36.10 16.23 16.31
C VAL A 350 -37.52 15.95 15.83
N VAL A 351 -37.75 14.84 15.13
CA VAL A 351 -39.10 14.44 14.70
C VAL A 351 -40.01 14.15 15.89
N ALA A 352 -39.50 13.50 16.95
CA ALA A 352 -40.24 13.28 18.18
C ALA A 352 -40.64 14.60 18.86
N LEU A 353 -39.76 15.61 18.87
CA LEU A 353 -40.06 16.94 19.42
C LEU A 353 -41.10 17.70 18.58
N ILE A 354 -40.99 17.68 17.25
CA ILE A 354 -41.96 18.35 16.36
C ILE A 354 -43.34 17.73 16.49
N THR A 355 -43.43 16.39 16.47
CA THR A 355 -44.70 15.68 16.62
C THR A 355 -45.33 15.93 17.99
N TYR A 356 -44.52 16.04 19.05
CA TYR A 356 -44.99 16.38 20.39
C TYR A 356 -45.54 17.81 20.45
N TRP A 357 -44.82 18.77 19.89
CA TRP A 357 -45.23 20.16 19.87
C TRP A 357 -46.51 20.36 19.05
N TRP A 358 -46.61 19.69 17.90
CA TRP A 358 -47.79 19.79 17.03
C TRP A 358 -49.04 19.18 17.68
N HIS A 359 -48.88 18.04 18.37
CA HIS A 359 -49.94 17.43 19.16
C HIS A 359 -50.42 18.35 20.29
N ARG A 360 -49.49 18.94 21.04
CA ARG A 360 -49.79 19.89 22.12
C ARG A 360 -50.51 21.14 21.61
N ARG A 361 -50.11 21.67 20.45
CA ARG A 361 -50.74 22.86 19.85
C ARG A 361 -52.17 22.59 19.36
N ARG A 362 -52.44 21.41 18.80
CA ARG A 362 -53.79 21.00 18.37
C ARG A 362 -54.76 20.84 19.54
N ASN A 363 -54.29 20.31 20.67
CA ASN A 363 -55.12 20.17 21.86
C ASN A 363 -55.50 21.50 22.52
N ASN A 364 -54.76 22.58 22.30
CA ASN A 364 -55.10 23.90 22.83
C ASN A 364 -56.22 24.62 22.02
N GLN A 365 -56.53 24.20 20.79
CA GLN A 365 -57.59 24.83 19.98
C GLN A 365 -59.01 24.30 20.26
N TYR A 366 -59.15 23.28 21.11
CA TYR A 366 -60.45 22.70 21.48
C TYR A 366 -61.00 23.22 22.83
N ILE A 367 -60.36 24.23 23.44
CA ILE A 367 -60.77 24.77 24.74
C ILE A 367 -61.64 26.05 24.59
N ASP A 368 -61.67 26.71 23.42
CA ASP A 368 -62.38 28.00 23.24
C ASP A 368 -63.81 27.92 22.64
N LEU A 369 -64.44 26.74 22.58
CA LEU A 369 -65.85 26.60 22.16
C LEU A 369 -66.78 26.11 23.28
N ALA A 370 -66.36 26.27 24.54
CA ALA A 370 -67.20 25.96 25.69
C ALA A 370 -67.06 27.06 26.75
N PHE A 371 -67.57 28.25 26.45
CA PHE A 371 -68.15 29.15 27.44
C PHE A 371 -69.36 29.86 26.84
#